data_AF-A0A2W4S8S6-F1
#
_entry.id   AF-A0A2W4S8S6-F1
#
_cell.length_a   1.000
_cell.length_b   1.000
_cell.length_c   1.000
_cell.angle_alpha   90.00
_cell.angle_beta   90.00
_cell.angle_gamma   90.00
#
_symmetry.space_group_name_H-M   'P 1'
#
loop_
_entity.id
_entity.type
_entity.pdbx_description
1 polymer ?
#
loop_
_entity_poly.entity_id
_entity_poly.type
_entity_poly.pdbx_seq_one_letter_code
_entity_poly.pdbx_strand_id
1 'polypeptide(L)'
;MQAGDATPGGVAAGLCATCVHDRIVRSRRGSVFHLCRRSAADPSFPRYPRLPVLACRGYEPGGSGGGGAGELPGAPRAAVE
;
A
#
# COMPACT_ATOMS: atom_id res chain seq x y z
N MET A 1 26.11 -14.76 -6.48
CA MET A 1 26.20 -13.95 -5.24
C MET A 1 24.99 -13.00 -5.13
N GLN A 2 23.76 -13.46 -5.39
CA GLN A 2 22.60 -12.57 -5.37
C GLN A 2 22.16 -12.26 -3.93
N ALA A 3 21.77 -11.00 -3.75
CA ALA A 3 21.28 -10.36 -2.55
C ALA A 3 20.29 -11.24 -1.79
N GLY A 4 20.51 -11.38 -0.50
CA GLY A 4 19.51 -11.90 0.42
C GLY A 4 18.23 -11.09 0.24
N ASP A 5 17.20 -11.75 -0.27
CA ASP A 5 15.80 -11.39 -0.08
C ASP A 5 15.60 -11.28 1.43
N ALA A 6 15.80 -10.07 1.96
CA ALA A 6 15.35 -9.73 3.28
C ALA A 6 13.83 -9.64 3.18
N THR A 7 13.16 -10.79 3.27
CA THR A 7 11.84 -10.83 3.87
C THR A 7 12.08 -10.90 5.38
N PRO A 8 12.18 -9.76 6.11
CA PRO A 8 12.14 -9.85 7.56
C PRO A 8 10.76 -10.40 7.92
N GLY A 9 10.76 -11.55 8.59
CA GLY A 9 9.58 -12.22 9.16
C GLY A 9 8.90 -11.41 10.24
N GLY A 10 8.49 -10.18 9.92
CA GLY A 10 7.45 -9.44 10.61
C GLY A 10 6.10 -9.81 10.01
N VAL A 11 5.06 -9.80 10.85
CA VAL A 11 3.67 -10.01 10.44
C VAL A 11 3.40 -9.12 9.22
N ALA A 12 3.20 -9.74 8.04
CA ALA A 12 3.09 -9.01 6.79
C ALA A 12 2.05 -7.89 6.93
N ALA A 13 2.43 -6.62 6.76
CA ALA A 13 1.51 -5.51 7.05
C ALA A 13 0.30 -5.46 6.10
N GLY A 14 0.26 -6.34 5.09
CA GLY A 14 -0.79 -6.41 4.08
C GLY A 14 -0.73 -5.19 3.17
N LEU A 15 -1.87 -4.59 2.89
CA LEU A 15 -1.97 -3.37 2.09
C LEU A 15 -1.15 -2.20 2.68
N CYS A 16 -0.98 -2.15 4.01
CA CYS A 16 -0.16 -1.11 4.63
C CYS A 16 1.32 -1.20 4.26
N ALA A 17 1.83 -2.36 3.82
CA ALA A 17 3.24 -2.51 3.44
C ALA A 17 3.62 -1.66 2.20
N THR A 18 2.65 -1.42 1.31
CA THR A 18 2.84 -0.70 0.04
C THR A 18 2.05 0.60 -0.01
N CYS A 19 1.45 1.04 1.10
CA CYS A 19 0.61 2.23 1.14
C CYS A 19 1.44 3.51 1.33
N VAL A 20 1.17 4.57 0.56
CA VAL A 20 1.80 5.90 0.72
C VAL A 20 1.52 6.55 2.08
N HIS A 21 0.40 6.17 2.71
CA HIS A 21 -0.01 6.71 4.01
C HIS A 21 0.64 6.00 5.19
N ASP A 22 1.30 4.85 4.95
CA ASP A 22 1.95 4.09 6.00
C ASP A 22 3.23 4.78 6.48
N ARG A 23 3.48 4.70 7.79
CA ARG A 23 4.73 5.15 8.40
C ARG A 23 5.19 4.13 9.42
N ILE A 24 6.36 3.56 9.19
CA ILE A 24 7.00 2.64 10.13
C ILE A 24 7.60 3.44 11.31
N VAL A 25 7.15 3.11 12.52
CA VAL A 25 7.64 3.64 13.78
C VAL A 25 8.37 2.54 14.52
N ARG A 26 9.67 2.75 14.78
CA ARG A 26 10.50 1.81 15.54
C ARG A 26 10.62 2.29 16.98
N SER A 27 10.30 1.43 17.93
CA SER A 27 10.49 1.70 19.35
C SER A 27 11.91 1.36 19.80
N ARG A 28 12.38 2.02 20.87
CA ARG A 28 13.70 1.78 21.46
C ARG A 28 13.90 0.34 21.95
N ARG A 29 12.80 -0.40 22.18
CA ARG A 29 12.79 -1.83 22.54
C ARG A 29 12.81 -2.79 21.34
N GLY A 30 12.99 -2.28 20.11
CA GLY A 30 13.06 -3.10 18.89
C GLY A 30 11.70 -3.44 18.26
N SER A 31 10.59 -3.08 18.89
CA SER A 31 9.26 -3.28 18.32
C SER A 31 9.01 -2.34 17.13
N VAL A 32 8.41 -2.86 16.07
CA VAL A 32 8.05 -2.11 14.86
C VAL A 32 6.54 -1.95 14.80
N PHE A 33 6.07 -0.72 14.58
CA PHE A 33 4.66 -0.39 14.48
C PHE A 33 4.38 0.33 13.16
N HIS A 34 3.22 0.06 12.58
CA HIS A 34 2.72 0.78 11.42
C HIS A 34 1.77 1.88 11.89
N LEU A 35 2.01 3.11 11.46
CA LEU A 35 1.18 4.28 11.75
C LEU A 35 0.50 4.75 10.48
N CYS A 36 -0.83 4.82 10.50
CA CYS A 36 -1.61 5.37 9.40
C CYS A 36 -1.67 6.89 9.52
N ARG A 37 -0.99 7.61 8.61
CA ARG A 37 -0.99 9.08 8.61
C ARG A 37 -2.35 9.67 8.27
N ARG A 38 -3.20 8.94 7.55
CA ARG A 38 -4.55 9.37 7.16
C ARG A 38 -5.48 9.55 8.38
N SER A 39 -5.21 8.86 9.48
CA SER A 39 -5.94 9.02 10.76
C SER A 39 -5.87 10.46 11.31
N ALA A 40 -4.85 11.24 10.91
CA ALA A 40 -4.75 12.64 11.31
C ALA A 40 -5.79 13.56 10.64
N ALA A 41 -6.21 13.22 9.41
CA ALA A 41 -7.19 14.00 8.66
C ALA A 41 -8.60 13.41 8.77
N ASP A 42 -8.73 12.09 8.90
CA ASP A 42 -10.01 11.40 9.06
C ASP A 42 -9.96 10.43 10.26
N PRO A 43 -10.68 10.73 11.36
CA PRO A 43 -10.65 9.94 12.59
C PRO A 43 -11.29 8.55 12.45
N SER A 44 -12.02 8.30 11.36
CA SER A 44 -12.58 6.97 11.05
C SER A 44 -11.48 5.96 10.71
N PHE A 45 -10.26 6.42 10.38
CA PHE A 45 -9.11 5.54 10.18
C PHE A 45 -8.37 5.34 11.50
N PRO A 46 -8.06 4.09 11.89
CA PRO A 46 -7.27 3.83 13.10
C PRO A 46 -5.83 4.32 12.92
N ARG A 47 -5.32 5.09 13.90
CA ARG A 47 -3.93 5.58 13.91
C ARG A 47 -2.91 4.45 13.87
N TYR A 48 -3.22 3.34 14.55
CA TYR A 48 -2.43 2.11 14.55
C TYR A 48 -3.32 0.96 14.04
N PRO A 49 -3.30 0.67 12.73
CA PRO A 49 -4.12 -0.41 12.18
C PRO A 49 -3.70 -1.76 12.74
N ARG A 50 -4.67 -2.66 12.88
CA ARG A 50 -4.43 -4.07 13.24
C ARG A 50 -3.88 -4.79 12.01
N LEU A 51 -2.67 -5.32 12.13
CA LEU A 51 -2.02 -6.07 11.04
C LEU A 51 -2.39 -7.56 11.11
N PRO A 52 -2.47 -8.27 9.97
CA PRO A 52 -2.31 -7.78 8.59
C PRO A 52 -3.54 -7.00 8.10
N VAL A 53 -3.34 -5.88 7.39
CA VAL A 53 -4.46 -5.13 6.79
C VAL A 53 -4.80 -5.72 5.43
N LEU A 54 -5.93 -6.42 5.35
CA LEU A 54 -6.39 -7.05 4.10
C LEU A 54 -7.31 -6.13 3.27
N ALA A 55 -7.98 -5.17 3.91
CA ALA A 55 -8.86 -4.21 3.25
C ALA A 55 -8.73 -2.83 3.89
N CYS A 56 -8.53 -1.79 3.07
CA CYS A 56 -8.46 -0.41 3.53
C CYS A 56 -9.09 0.51 2.49
N ARG A 57 -10.17 1.22 2.87
CA ARG A 57 -10.88 2.19 2.02
C ARG A 57 -10.05 3.40 1.60
N GLY A 58 -8.90 3.62 2.24
CA GLY A 58 -7.98 4.72 1.97
C GLY A 58 -6.60 4.25 1.53
N TYR A 59 -6.49 3.01 1.05
CA TYR A 59 -5.25 2.48 0.50
C TYR A 59 -4.88 3.24 -0.77
N GLU A 60 -3.64 3.74 -0.80
CA GLU A 60 -3.06 4.36 -1.99
C GLU A 60 -1.66 3.75 -2.19
N PRO A 61 -1.40 3.06 -3.31
CA PRO A 61 -0.14 2.39 -3.55
C PRO A 61 1.01 3.38 -3.76
N GLY A 62 2.09 3.23 -2.99
CA GLY A 62 3.35 3.95 -3.17
C GLY A 62 4.18 3.22 -4.22
N GLY A 63 4.10 3.70 -5.46
CA GLY A 63 4.53 3.00 -6.66
C GLY A 63 5.81 2.18 -6.54
N SER A 64 5.67 0.86 -6.74
CA SER A 64 6.58 -0.02 -7.48
C SER A 64 5.86 -1.35 -7.74
N GLY A 65 5.06 -1.41 -8.81
CA GLY A 65 4.36 -2.62 -9.24
C GLY A 65 2.98 -2.29 -9.82
N GLY A 66 2.97 -1.94 -11.10
CA GLY A 66 1.83 -1.37 -11.81
C GLY A 66 0.53 -2.18 -11.76
N GLY A 67 -0.54 -1.45 -11.55
CA GLY A 67 -1.90 -1.79 -11.95
C GLY A 67 -2.57 -0.53 -12.49
N GLY A 68 -1.89 0.18 -13.38
CA GLY A 68 -2.58 1.06 -14.30
C GLY A 68 -3.52 0.18 -15.09
N ALA A 69 -4.81 0.28 -14.82
CA ALA A 69 -5.82 -0.06 -15.81
C ALA A 69 -5.57 0.92 -16.96
N GLY A 70 -4.73 0.50 -17.91
CA GLY A 70 -4.62 1.16 -19.19
C GLY A 70 -6.01 1.19 -19.79
N GLU A 71 -6.56 2.40 -19.92
CA GLU A 71 -6.95 2.96 -21.20
C GLU A 71 -7.03 1.92 -22.32
N LEU A 72 -8.21 1.75 -22.92
CA LEU A 72 -8.37 1.09 -24.20
C LEU A 72 -8.28 2.14 -25.33
N PRO A 73 -7.10 2.51 -25.89
CA PRO A 73 -7.09 3.23 -27.15
C PRO A 73 -7.16 2.20 -28.29
N GLY A 74 -8.38 1.83 -28.68
CA GLY A 74 -8.56 0.74 -29.64
C GLY A 74 -9.94 0.64 -30.27
N ALA A 75 -10.47 1.74 -30.79
CA ALA A 75 -11.52 1.67 -31.81
C ALA A 75 -11.11 2.56 -33.00
N PRO A 76 -10.65 2.00 -34.14
CA PRO A 76 -10.73 2.75 -35.38
C PRO A 76 -12.21 3.01 -35.68
N ARG A 77 -12.52 4.27 -35.98
CA ARG A 77 -13.86 4.72 -36.34
C ARG A 77 -14.35 3.88 -37.52
N ALA A 78 -15.45 3.16 -37.35
CA ALA A 78 -16.18 2.58 -38.47
C ALA A 78 -16.67 3.72 -39.36
N ALA A 79 -15.93 4.02 -40.41
CA ALA A 79 -16.47 4.62 -41.60
C ALA A 79 -17.20 3.50 -42.36
N VAL A 80 -18.53 3.52 -42.32
CA VAL A 80 -19.37 2.78 -43.26
C VAL A 80 -20.25 3.83 -43.93
N GLU A 81 -19.82 4.14 -45.15
CA GLU A 81 -20.57 4.54 -46.37
C GLU A 81 -22.03 5.01 -46.19
#